data_AF-A0A0N5CQF6-F1
#
_entry.id   AF-A0A0N5CQF6-F1
#
_cell.length_a   1.000
_cell.length_b   1.000
_cell.length_c   1.000
_cell.angle_alpha   90.00
_cell.angle_beta   90.00
_cell.angle_gamma   90.00
#
_symmetry.space_group_name_H-M   'P 1'
#
loop_
_entity.id
_entity.type
_entity.pdbx_description
1 polymer ?
#
loop_
_entity_poly.entity_id
_entity_poly.type
_entity_poly.pdbx_seq_one_letter_code
_entity_poly.pdbx_strand_id
1 'polypeptide(L)'
;MTEVCQTSSPVSADPGEVMKIETQIMCMSFRPPLFDDKIFKDECMYCFKTPLDADGLFICLERFAGFCIDHVLIYCKRTARKAFLWYKQTKVLLTKSEEPEDKVTKLALGVEGGFSSGLQFRLVDEYAVIICPMFHIKVSLSRLPPKTQEVCQKIIDDEGVRRQEALEAGVSVWEGDERKNTLHLNLKQANNGKRIPPRGWKCEEEGCDLRENLWMNLTDGAIMCGRSQYVQEGVMSKGQNHARLHFDLTGYPLVVKLGTITKDDADVFSYDEDCSVRDPNLKKHLKHFGIDMDKAEKTEKSTLEMELDLNQKWEWEMCQEDGANLELAYGPGLTGIINIGSSCYISASLQLLLQIPDFVNIYGTEFEKHYLNVPILDSHTDFNCQTAKVFSSLLSGEFSKKDGICNGIKPTQFRKIVSRGNAEFSSMRQQDADEYLRYSMLLLLL
;
A
#
# COMPACT_ATOMS: atom_id res chain seq x y z
N MET A 1 -32.74 11.10 29.48
CA MET A 1 -32.37 12.35 28.78
C MET A 1 -31.58 11.94 27.56
N THR A 2 -32.31 11.69 26.48
CA THR A 2 -31.83 11.22 25.19
C THR A 2 -31.74 12.44 24.28
N GLU A 3 -30.55 12.99 24.09
CA GLU A 3 -30.32 14.01 23.08
C GLU A 3 -30.11 13.33 21.73
N VAL A 4 -31.14 13.47 20.89
CA VAL A 4 -31.15 13.13 19.48
C VAL A 4 -30.19 14.09 18.78
N CYS A 5 -29.05 13.56 18.34
CA CYS A 5 -28.14 14.28 17.47
C CYS A 5 -28.86 14.52 16.13
N GLN A 6 -29.31 15.75 15.90
CA GLN A 6 -29.93 16.17 14.65
C GLN A 6 -28.86 16.11 13.56
N THR A 7 -29.03 15.16 12.64
CA THR A 7 -28.33 15.16 11.37
C THR A 7 -28.77 16.40 10.58
N SER A 8 -27.84 17.31 10.32
CA SER A 8 -28.05 18.42 9.40
C SER A 8 -28.31 17.85 8.00
N SER A 9 -29.54 18.02 7.50
CA SER A 9 -29.91 17.75 6.12
C SER A 9 -28.96 18.47 5.15
N PRO A 10 -28.57 17.86 4.01
CA PRO A 10 -27.81 18.58 2.99
C PRO A 10 -28.69 19.73 2.49
N VAL A 11 -28.17 20.96 2.58
CA VAL A 11 -28.79 22.14 1.99
C VAL A 11 -28.94 21.85 0.50
N SER A 12 -30.18 21.64 0.02
CA SER A 12 -30.43 21.49 -1.41
C SER A 12 -30.01 22.81 -2.08
N ALA A 13 -29.01 22.74 -2.95
CA ALA A 13 -28.51 23.90 -3.69
C ALA A 13 -29.68 24.62 -4.39
N ASP A 14 -29.66 25.95 -4.37
CA ASP A 14 -30.68 26.77 -5.03
C ASP A 14 -30.78 26.35 -6.51
N PRO A 15 -31.96 25.94 -7.01
CA PRO A 15 -32.15 25.57 -8.41
C PRO A 15 -31.62 26.62 -9.40
N GLY A 16 -31.63 27.91 -9.03
CA GLY A 16 -31.08 28.99 -9.83
C GLY A 16 -29.56 28.96 -9.96
N GLU A 17 -28.83 28.51 -8.93
CA GLU A 17 -27.38 28.39 -8.96
C GLU A 17 -26.91 27.15 -9.74
N VAL A 18 -27.65 26.05 -9.62
CA VAL A 18 -27.39 24.84 -10.43
C VAL A 18 -27.51 25.16 -11.93
N MET A 19 -28.55 25.91 -12.32
CA MET A 19 -28.77 26.32 -13.72
C MET A 19 -27.64 27.22 -14.26
N LYS A 20 -27.06 28.09 -13.40
CA LYS A 20 -25.90 28.93 -13.77
C LYS A 20 -24.67 28.07 -14.05
N ILE A 21 -24.38 27.09 -13.19
CA ILE A 21 -23.24 26.18 -13.38
C ILE A 21 -23.43 25.33 -14.63
N GLU A 22 -24.64 24.80 -14.85
CA GLU A 22 -24.95 24.07 -16.08
C GLU A 22 -24.65 24.90 -17.32
N THR A 23 -25.13 26.14 -17.35
CA THR A 23 -24.89 27.07 -18.46
C THR A 23 -23.39 27.30 -18.66
N GLN A 24 -22.60 27.46 -17.58
CA GLN A 24 -21.15 27.59 -17.68
C GLN A 24 -20.50 26.33 -18.27
N ILE A 25 -20.92 25.14 -17.83
CA ILE A 25 -20.42 23.86 -18.37
C ILE A 25 -20.76 23.74 -19.86
N MET A 26 -21.94 24.18 -20.30
CA MET A 26 -22.35 24.15 -21.71
C MET A 26 -21.46 25.03 -22.59
N CYS A 27 -20.89 26.11 -22.05
CA CYS A 27 -19.97 26.98 -22.77
C CYS A 27 -18.53 26.43 -22.82
N MET A 28 -18.22 25.37 -22.07
CA MET A 28 -16.91 24.74 -22.06
C MET A 28 -16.87 23.53 -23.00
N SER A 29 -15.70 23.27 -23.58
CA SER A 29 -15.48 22.10 -24.43
C SER A 29 -14.35 21.26 -23.84
N PHE A 30 -14.65 19.99 -23.55
CA PHE A 30 -13.71 19.02 -23.02
C PHE A 30 -13.42 17.94 -24.05
N ARG A 31 -12.19 17.43 -24.03
CA ARG A 31 -11.80 16.26 -24.81
C ARG A 31 -11.95 15.01 -23.96
N PRO A 32 -12.41 13.88 -24.51
CA PRO A 32 -12.32 12.61 -23.82
C PRO A 32 -10.85 12.22 -23.59
N PRO A 33 -10.54 11.44 -22.54
CA PRO A 33 -9.24 10.78 -22.39
C PRO A 33 -8.92 9.93 -23.63
N LEU A 34 -7.64 9.94 -24.00
CA LEU A 34 -7.04 9.05 -25.00
C LEU A 34 -6.34 7.89 -24.29
N PHE A 35 -5.99 6.84 -25.04
CA PHE A 35 -5.37 5.62 -24.50
C PHE A 35 -4.11 5.88 -23.65
N ASP A 36 -3.27 6.84 -24.05
CA ASP A 36 -2.03 7.18 -23.34
C ASP A 36 -2.21 8.24 -22.24
N ASP A 37 -3.44 8.75 -22.02
CA ASP A 37 -3.67 9.76 -20.99
C ASP A 37 -3.70 9.11 -19.59
N LYS A 38 -2.89 9.65 -18.69
CA LYS A 38 -2.89 9.27 -17.28
C LYS A 38 -4.04 9.94 -16.53
N ILE A 39 -4.85 9.14 -15.84
CA ILE A 39 -6.00 9.61 -15.07
C ILE A 39 -5.72 9.48 -13.57
N PHE A 40 -5.54 10.62 -12.91
CA PHE A 40 -5.21 10.70 -11.49
C PHE A 40 -6.48 10.76 -10.64
N LYS A 41 -7.22 9.64 -10.60
CA LYS A 41 -8.45 9.54 -9.80
C LYS A 41 -8.28 8.82 -8.47
N ASP A 42 -7.10 8.28 -8.21
CA ASP A 42 -6.87 7.42 -7.06
C ASP A 42 -6.43 8.20 -5.80
N GLU A 43 -5.72 9.32 -5.97
CA GLU A 43 -5.09 10.09 -4.87
C GLU A 43 -4.82 11.53 -5.32
N CYS A 44 -4.82 12.47 -4.38
CA CYS A 44 -4.47 13.86 -4.65
C CYS A 44 -3.02 14.03 -5.15
N MET A 45 -2.81 14.94 -6.10
CA MET A 45 -1.47 15.24 -6.63
C MET A 45 -0.51 15.88 -5.61
N TYR A 46 -1.02 16.52 -4.55
CA TYR A 46 -0.23 17.27 -3.56
C TYR A 46 -0.16 16.61 -2.18
N CYS A 47 -1.05 15.68 -1.86
CA CYS A 47 -1.10 14.96 -0.58
C CYS A 47 -1.71 13.56 -0.75
N PHE A 48 -1.90 12.82 0.34
CA PHE A 48 -2.40 11.44 0.33
C PHE A 48 -3.92 11.31 0.51
N LYS A 49 -4.70 12.40 0.37
CA LYS A 49 -6.17 12.34 0.37
C LYS A 49 -6.65 11.57 -0.87
N THR A 50 -7.64 10.72 -0.69
CA THR A 50 -8.23 9.79 -1.66
C THR A 50 -9.73 10.05 -1.81
N PRO A 51 -10.43 9.37 -2.75
CA PRO A 51 -11.89 9.43 -2.82
C PRO A 51 -12.63 8.96 -1.56
N LEU A 52 -11.97 8.22 -0.65
CA LEU A 52 -12.54 7.78 0.63
C LEU A 52 -12.58 8.88 1.69
N ASP A 53 -11.84 9.98 1.50
CA ASP A 53 -11.86 11.12 2.40
C ASP A 53 -13.21 11.87 2.35
N ALA A 54 -13.52 12.62 3.41
CA ALA A 54 -14.85 13.22 3.62
C ALA A 54 -15.38 14.03 2.41
N ASP A 55 -14.50 14.80 1.78
CA ASP A 55 -14.82 15.66 0.64
C ASP A 55 -14.64 14.97 -0.72
N GLY A 56 -14.12 13.74 -0.75
CA GLY A 56 -13.74 13.04 -1.98
C GLY A 56 -12.59 13.73 -2.73
N LEU A 57 -12.51 13.44 -4.03
CA LEU A 57 -11.48 13.93 -4.94
C LEU A 57 -12.10 14.71 -6.11
N PHE A 58 -11.38 15.72 -6.60
CA PHE A 58 -11.78 16.61 -7.69
C PHE A 58 -10.83 16.42 -8.88
N ILE A 59 -11.32 15.78 -9.93
CA ILE A 59 -10.54 15.40 -11.12
C ILE A 59 -10.78 16.45 -12.21
N CYS A 60 -9.72 17.11 -12.68
CA CYS A 60 -9.84 18.14 -13.71
C CYS A 60 -10.33 17.56 -15.04
N LEU A 61 -11.43 18.07 -15.59
CA LEU A 61 -12.01 17.56 -16.85
C LEU A 61 -11.14 17.82 -18.10
N GLU A 62 -10.14 18.71 -18.00
CA GLU A 62 -9.23 19.01 -19.12
C GLU A 62 -7.90 18.26 -19.06
N ARG A 63 -7.44 17.92 -17.85
CA ARG A 63 -6.08 17.41 -17.59
C ARG A 63 -6.06 16.08 -16.84
N PHE A 64 -7.19 15.63 -16.33
CA PHE A 64 -7.35 14.38 -15.58
C PHE A 64 -6.50 14.30 -14.30
N ALA A 65 -6.01 15.44 -13.81
CA ALA A 65 -5.30 15.55 -12.52
C ALA A 65 -6.30 15.64 -11.35
N GLY A 66 -6.07 14.87 -10.28
CA GLY A 66 -6.93 14.79 -9.10
C GLY A 66 -6.44 15.59 -7.90
N PHE A 67 -7.35 16.26 -7.20
CA PHE A 67 -7.03 17.11 -6.06
C PHE A 67 -8.03 16.93 -4.92
N CYS A 68 -7.60 17.07 -3.67
CA CYS A 68 -8.53 17.28 -2.56
C CYS A 68 -9.10 18.71 -2.58
N ILE A 69 -10.08 18.99 -1.71
CA ILE A 69 -10.74 20.29 -1.62
C ILE A 69 -9.76 21.47 -1.36
N ASP A 70 -8.71 21.25 -0.57
CA ASP A 70 -7.73 22.29 -0.25
C ASP A 70 -6.85 22.61 -1.48
N HIS A 71 -6.39 21.57 -2.17
CA HIS A 71 -5.44 21.70 -3.27
C HIS A 71 -6.10 22.03 -4.63
N VAL A 72 -7.39 21.71 -4.82
CA VAL A 72 -8.09 22.10 -6.05
C VAL A 72 -8.15 23.62 -6.19
N LEU A 73 -8.31 24.36 -5.08
CA LEU A 73 -8.29 25.82 -5.07
C LEU A 73 -6.94 26.39 -5.53
N ILE A 74 -5.83 25.81 -5.07
CA ILE A 74 -4.47 26.19 -5.48
C ILE A 74 -4.30 25.97 -6.99
N TYR A 75 -4.70 24.78 -7.47
CA TYR A 75 -4.63 24.43 -8.88
C TYR A 75 -5.47 25.35 -9.77
N CYS A 76 -6.69 25.71 -9.33
CA CYS A 76 -7.57 26.63 -10.04
C CYS A 76 -6.97 28.03 -10.16
N LYS A 77 -6.41 28.56 -9.06
CA LYS A 77 -5.73 29.86 -9.05
C LYS A 77 -4.54 29.89 -10.01
N ARG A 78 -3.77 28.80 -10.05
CA ARG A 78 -2.56 28.72 -10.91
C ARG A 78 -2.89 28.53 -12.39
N THR A 79 -3.94 27.79 -12.72
CA THR A 79 -4.18 27.34 -14.11
C THR A 79 -5.42 27.94 -14.77
N ALA A 80 -6.25 28.66 -14.02
CA ALA A 80 -7.56 29.16 -14.44
C ALA A 80 -8.57 28.06 -14.88
N ARG A 81 -8.25 26.77 -14.68
CA ARG A 81 -9.15 25.64 -14.94
C ARG A 81 -10.16 25.51 -13.82
N LYS A 82 -11.44 25.45 -14.15
CA LYS A 82 -12.52 25.54 -13.16
C LYS A 82 -13.44 24.33 -13.11
N ALA A 83 -13.47 23.47 -14.12
CA ALA A 83 -14.42 22.36 -14.18
C ALA A 83 -13.78 21.03 -13.74
N PHE A 84 -14.44 20.33 -12.82
CA PHE A 84 -13.96 19.10 -12.20
C PHE A 84 -15.06 18.05 -12.10
N LEU A 85 -14.68 16.79 -12.34
CA LEU A 85 -15.45 15.64 -11.90
C LEU A 85 -15.14 15.39 -10.42
N TRP A 86 -16.13 15.54 -9.58
CA TRP A 86 -16.09 15.13 -8.20
C TRP A 86 -16.34 13.63 -8.09
N TYR A 87 -15.49 12.95 -7.34
CA TYR A 87 -15.52 11.52 -7.10
C TYR A 87 -15.39 11.24 -5.60
N LYS A 88 -16.38 10.54 -5.03
CA LYS A 88 -16.34 10.09 -3.64
C LYS A 88 -16.66 8.61 -3.54
N GLN A 89 -15.95 7.94 -2.64
CA GLN A 89 -16.19 6.55 -2.29
C GLN A 89 -16.63 6.45 -0.84
N THR A 90 -17.66 5.65 -0.59
CA THR A 90 -18.15 5.37 0.76
C THR A 90 -18.15 3.87 1.02
N LYS A 91 -17.59 3.42 2.15
CA LYS A 91 -17.63 2.02 2.60
C LYS A 91 -18.99 1.75 3.27
N VAL A 92 -19.81 0.88 2.68
CA VAL A 92 -21.10 0.45 3.22
C VAL A 92 -20.98 -0.98 3.74
N LEU A 93 -21.32 -1.20 5.01
CA LEU A 93 -21.35 -2.53 5.62
C LEU A 93 -22.38 -3.44 4.93
N LEU A 94 -21.97 -4.63 4.51
CA LEU A 94 -22.85 -5.70 4.04
C LEU A 94 -23.34 -6.49 5.25
N THR A 95 -24.66 -6.57 5.42
CA THR A 95 -25.29 -7.53 6.34
C THR A 95 -25.07 -8.94 5.78
N LYS A 96 -24.46 -9.83 6.57
CA LYS A 96 -24.19 -11.23 6.18
C LYS A 96 -25.47 -11.90 5.66
N SER A 97 -25.52 -12.19 4.36
CA SER A 97 -26.51 -13.09 3.75
C SER A 97 -25.80 -14.07 2.83
N GLU A 98 -25.94 -15.35 3.20
CA GLU A 98 -25.83 -16.60 2.43
C GLU A 98 -25.23 -16.53 1.00
N GLU A 99 -23.91 -16.70 0.88
CA GLU A 99 -23.29 -17.27 -0.33
C GLU A 99 -22.20 -18.29 0.05
N PRO A 100 -21.98 -19.33 -0.78
CA PRO A 100 -21.18 -20.49 -0.42
C PRO A 100 -19.68 -20.18 -0.36
N GLU A 101 -19.00 -20.69 0.66
CA GLU A 101 -17.55 -20.69 0.82
C GLU A 101 -16.90 -21.55 -0.28
N ASP A 102 -16.68 -21.02 -1.48
CA ASP A 102 -15.94 -21.76 -2.51
C ASP A 102 -14.81 -20.94 -3.15
N LYS A 103 -13.60 -21.49 -2.95
CA LYS A 103 -12.32 -21.24 -3.65
C LYS A 103 -11.75 -19.82 -3.56
N VAL A 104 -10.93 -19.61 -2.52
CA VAL A 104 -9.92 -18.55 -2.48
C VAL A 104 -8.95 -18.77 -3.65
N THR A 105 -8.97 -17.85 -4.62
CA THR A 105 -8.08 -17.79 -5.80
C THR A 105 -7.15 -16.57 -5.76
N LYS A 106 -7.36 -15.66 -4.80
CA LYS A 106 -6.63 -14.40 -4.62
C LYS A 106 -6.26 -14.20 -3.15
N LEU A 107 -5.06 -13.70 -2.90
CA LEU A 107 -4.55 -13.38 -1.56
C LEU A 107 -4.95 -11.94 -1.16
N ALA A 108 -6.24 -11.63 -1.19
CA ALA A 108 -6.76 -10.31 -0.83
C ALA A 108 -8.06 -10.45 -0.03
N LEU A 109 -8.31 -9.56 0.93
CA LEU A 109 -9.53 -9.58 1.75
C LEU A 109 -10.59 -8.66 1.12
N GLY A 110 -11.81 -9.15 0.93
CA GLY A 110 -12.95 -8.36 0.43
C GLY A 110 -13.00 -8.16 -1.10
N VAL A 111 -12.26 -8.95 -1.88
CA VAL A 111 -12.36 -8.98 -3.35
C VAL A 111 -12.87 -10.33 -3.83
N GLU A 112 -13.44 -10.34 -5.04
CA GLU A 112 -13.94 -11.56 -5.67
C GLU A 112 -12.80 -12.59 -5.85
N GLY A 113 -12.87 -13.70 -5.10
CA GLY A 113 -11.82 -14.74 -5.01
C GLY A 113 -10.88 -14.65 -3.79
N GLY A 114 -11.11 -13.71 -2.87
CA GLY A 114 -10.28 -13.43 -1.70
C GLY A 114 -10.58 -14.22 -0.41
N PHE A 115 -9.81 -13.99 0.66
CA PHE A 115 -10.17 -14.48 2.01
C PHE A 115 -11.41 -13.74 2.55
N SER A 116 -12.30 -14.46 3.23
CA SER A 116 -13.60 -13.96 3.73
C SER A 116 -13.65 -13.98 5.26
N SER A 117 -12.78 -13.24 5.93
CA SER A 117 -12.79 -13.15 7.41
C SER A 117 -12.78 -11.69 7.87
N GLY A 118 -13.93 -11.02 7.71
CA GLY A 118 -14.16 -9.65 8.16
C GLY A 118 -15.61 -9.21 7.91
N LEU A 119 -16.02 -8.07 8.49
CA LEU A 119 -17.21 -7.36 8.03
C LEU A 119 -17.00 -7.06 6.54
N GLN A 120 -17.85 -7.61 5.67
CA GLN A 120 -17.74 -7.30 4.25
C GLN A 120 -18.29 -5.90 4.01
N PHE A 121 -17.56 -5.08 3.26
CA PHE A 121 -18.00 -3.74 2.88
C PHE A 121 -18.12 -3.68 1.37
N ARG A 122 -19.17 -3.03 0.87
CA ARG A 122 -19.23 -2.61 -0.53
C ARG A 122 -18.77 -1.16 -0.62
N LEU A 123 -17.92 -0.87 -1.60
CA LEU A 123 -17.65 0.51 -1.98
C LEU A 123 -18.82 1.03 -2.82
N VAL A 124 -19.30 2.21 -2.46
CA VAL A 124 -20.30 2.94 -3.24
C VAL A 124 -19.63 4.20 -3.76
N ASP A 125 -19.61 4.31 -5.08
CA ASP A 125 -19.01 5.43 -5.79
C ASP A 125 -20.09 6.47 -6.13
N GLU A 126 -19.79 7.72 -5.85
CA GLU A 126 -20.62 8.88 -6.17
C GLU A 126 -19.86 9.85 -7.07
N TYR A 127 -20.54 10.33 -8.11
CA TYR A 127 -19.97 11.25 -9.09
C TYR A 127 -20.86 12.46 -9.32
N ALA A 128 -20.25 13.63 -9.48
CA ALA A 128 -20.93 14.85 -9.91
C ALA A 128 -19.95 15.78 -10.61
N VAL A 129 -20.45 16.74 -11.39
CA VAL A 129 -19.61 17.82 -11.91
C VAL A 129 -19.76 19.07 -11.07
N ILE A 130 -18.62 19.72 -10.82
CA ILE A 130 -18.48 20.91 -9.99
C ILE A 130 -17.68 21.96 -10.75
N ILE A 131 -18.02 23.25 -10.53
CA ILE A 131 -17.21 24.38 -10.99
C ILE A 131 -16.59 25.12 -9.81
N CYS A 132 -15.28 25.27 -9.79
CA CYS A 132 -14.56 26.07 -8.81
C CYS A 132 -14.92 27.57 -8.95
N PRO A 133 -15.20 28.29 -7.85
CA PRO A 133 -15.06 27.87 -6.44
C PRO A 133 -16.35 27.33 -5.77
N MET A 134 -17.39 27.03 -6.53
CA MET A 134 -18.72 26.63 -6.04
C MET A 134 -18.78 25.13 -5.68
N PHE A 135 -17.92 24.65 -4.78
CA PHE A 135 -17.79 23.21 -4.46
C PHE A 135 -19.02 22.59 -3.79
N HIS A 136 -19.90 23.40 -3.20
CA HIS A 136 -21.14 22.94 -2.58
C HIS A 136 -22.22 22.56 -3.60
N ILE A 137 -22.07 22.98 -4.86
CA ILE A 137 -23.07 22.71 -5.90
C ILE A 137 -22.60 21.56 -6.79
N LYS A 138 -23.31 20.45 -6.69
CA LYS A 138 -23.04 19.22 -7.44
C LYS A 138 -24.05 19.06 -8.57
N VAL A 139 -23.58 19.12 -9.80
CA VAL A 139 -24.41 18.88 -11.00
C VAL A 139 -24.36 17.40 -11.34
N SER A 140 -25.52 16.75 -11.39
CA SER A 140 -25.63 15.35 -11.80
C SER A 140 -25.20 15.18 -13.26
N LEU A 141 -24.52 14.07 -13.57
CA LEU A 141 -24.04 13.76 -14.92
C LEU A 141 -25.19 13.77 -15.93
N SER A 142 -26.39 13.32 -15.55
CA SER A 142 -27.56 13.29 -16.45
C SER A 142 -28.04 14.67 -16.92
N ARG A 143 -27.64 15.75 -16.24
CA ARG A 143 -28.01 17.13 -16.59
C ARG A 143 -26.97 17.82 -17.49
N LEU A 144 -25.85 17.16 -17.77
CA LEU A 144 -24.76 17.71 -18.57
C LEU A 144 -25.00 17.54 -20.08
N PRO A 145 -24.34 18.32 -20.94
CA PRO A 145 -24.33 18.08 -22.39
C PRO A 145 -23.80 16.68 -22.74
N PRO A 146 -24.29 16.03 -23.82
CA PRO A 146 -23.87 14.68 -24.20
C PRO A 146 -22.35 14.50 -24.33
N LYS A 147 -21.65 15.50 -24.87
CA LYS A 147 -20.18 15.46 -24.98
C LYS A 147 -19.50 15.44 -23.60
N THR A 148 -19.97 16.24 -22.66
CA THR A 148 -19.41 16.29 -21.30
C THR A 148 -19.74 15.01 -20.53
N GLN A 149 -20.93 14.43 -20.73
CA GLN A 149 -21.30 13.13 -20.20
C GLN A 149 -20.33 12.04 -20.68
N GLU A 150 -20.03 12.02 -21.98
CA GLU A 150 -19.07 11.07 -22.56
C GLU A 150 -17.67 11.21 -21.94
N VAL A 151 -17.19 12.45 -21.75
CA VAL A 151 -15.89 12.69 -21.09
C VAL A 151 -15.90 12.19 -19.65
N CYS A 152 -16.94 12.49 -18.88
CA CYS A 152 -17.06 12.02 -17.50
C CYS A 152 -17.12 10.49 -17.43
N GLN A 153 -17.90 9.86 -18.32
CA GLN A 153 -18.05 8.42 -18.36
C GLN A 153 -16.72 7.72 -18.68
N LYS A 154 -15.94 8.24 -19.64
CA LYS A 154 -14.60 7.72 -19.93
C LYS A 154 -13.65 7.83 -18.74
N ILE A 155 -13.65 8.96 -18.02
CA ILE A 155 -12.84 9.10 -16.79
C ILE A 155 -13.25 8.08 -15.71
N ILE A 156 -14.54 7.80 -15.59
CA ILE A 156 -15.09 6.82 -14.64
C ILE A 156 -14.67 5.41 -15.03
N ASP A 157 -14.78 5.04 -16.31
CA ASP A 157 -14.55 3.69 -16.81
C ASP A 157 -13.08 3.34 -16.98
N ASP A 158 -12.24 4.32 -17.33
CA ASP A 158 -10.80 4.10 -17.55
C ASP A 158 -10.08 3.75 -16.25
N GLU A 159 -8.99 3.00 -16.33
CA GLU A 159 -8.21 2.63 -15.15
C GLU A 159 -7.46 3.85 -14.58
N GLY A 160 -7.37 3.94 -13.26
CA GLY A 160 -6.58 4.98 -12.60
C GLY A 160 -5.08 4.82 -12.85
N VAL A 161 -4.31 5.90 -12.74
CA VAL A 161 -2.85 5.92 -13.01
C VAL A 161 -2.11 4.82 -12.25
N ARG A 162 -2.49 4.54 -10.99
CA ARG A 162 -1.83 3.49 -10.21
C ARG A 162 -1.96 2.12 -10.87
N ARG A 163 -3.10 1.87 -11.50
CA ARG A 163 -3.42 0.61 -12.17
C ARG A 163 -2.90 0.54 -13.59
N GLN A 164 -2.97 1.64 -14.35
CA GLN A 164 -2.32 1.76 -15.66
C GLN A 164 -0.81 1.47 -15.56
N GLU A 165 -0.10 2.14 -14.65
CA GLU A 165 1.36 1.95 -14.51
C GLU A 165 1.75 0.55 -14.07
N ALA A 166 0.91 -0.10 -13.27
CA ALA A 166 1.15 -1.48 -12.86
C ALA A 166 0.97 -2.42 -14.07
N LEU A 167 -0.12 -2.28 -14.83
CA LEU A 167 -0.34 -3.04 -16.06
C LEU A 167 0.79 -2.83 -17.09
N GLU A 168 1.26 -1.60 -17.28
CA GLU A 168 2.41 -1.27 -18.14
C GLU A 168 3.71 -1.91 -17.66
N ALA A 169 3.95 -1.92 -16.36
CA ALA A 169 5.10 -2.58 -15.76
C ALA A 169 4.99 -4.13 -15.78
N GLY A 170 3.85 -4.68 -16.22
CA GLY A 170 3.56 -6.12 -16.11
C GLY A 170 3.36 -6.58 -14.65
N VAL A 171 3.13 -5.63 -13.75
CA VAL A 171 2.98 -5.82 -12.30
C VAL A 171 1.49 -5.79 -11.99
N SER A 172 0.95 -6.85 -11.38
CA SER A 172 -0.41 -6.75 -10.85
C SER A 172 -0.40 -5.83 -9.62
N VAL A 173 -1.30 -4.83 -9.58
CA VAL A 173 -1.36 -3.74 -8.55
C VAL A 173 -1.47 -4.25 -7.10
N TRP A 174 -1.66 -5.55 -6.90
CA TRP A 174 -1.89 -6.14 -5.58
C TRP A 174 -0.98 -7.33 -5.26
N GLU A 175 0.17 -7.41 -5.92
CA GLU A 175 1.19 -8.39 -5.57
C GLU A 175 2.45 -7.63 -5.16
N GLY A 176 2.89 -7.85 -3.91
CA GLY A 176 4.31 -7.68 -3.64
C GLY A 176 5.05 -8.53 -4.65
N ASP A 177 5.83 -7.88 -5.52
CA ASP A 177 6.39 -8.39 -6.78
C ASP A 177 6.67 -9.90 -6.82
N GLU A 178 6.40 -10.52 -7.98
CA GLU A 178 6.69 -11.93 -8.27
C GLU A 178 8.04 -12.38 -7.68
N ARG A 179 7.98 -13.37 -6.78
CA ARG A 179 9.18 -14.00 -6.21
C ARG A 179 10.05 -14.51 -7.35
N LYS A 180 11.27 -13.97 -7.46
CA LYS A 180 12.26 -14.44 -8.44
C LYS A 180 12.64 -15.88 -8.14
N ASN A 181 12.92 -16.65 -9.18
CA ASN A 181 13.49 -17.99 -9.00
C ASN A 181 14.84 -17.87 -8.28
N THR A 182 15.06 -18.72 -7.28
CA THR A 182 16.33 -18.77 -6.55
C THR A 182 17.50 -19.07 -7.47
N LEU A 183 18.66 -18.47 -7.17
CA LEU A 183 19.93 -18.81 -7.80
C LEU A 183 20.39 -20.25 -7.47
N HIS A 184 19.85 -20.87 -6.43
CA HIS A 184 20.24 -22.22 -5.96
C HIS A 184 19.41 -23.35 -6.57
N LEU A 185 19.11 -23.30 -7.88
CA LEU A 185 18.33 -24.33 -8.58
C LEU A 185 18.91 -25.75 -8.46
N ASN A 186 20.23 -25.85 -8.29
CA ASN A 186 20.98 -27.10 -8.16
C ASN A 186 21.35 -27.39 -6.69
N LEU A 187 20.46 -27.08 -5.74
CA LEU A 187 20.68 -27.34 -4.32
C LEU A 187 21.01 -28.82 -4.08
N LYS A 188 22.14 -29.07 -3.42
CA LYS A 188 22.56 -30.43 -3.05
C LYS A 188 22.06 -30.75 -1.65
N GLN A 189 21.14 -31.69 -1.53
CA GLN A 189 20.61 -32.10 -0.23
C GLN A 189 21.52 -33.16 0.42
N ALA A 190 21.77 -33.00 1.71
CA ALA A 190 22.56 -33.94 2.50
C ALA A 190 21.82 -35.27 2.66
N ASN A 191 22.55 -36.38 2.53
CA ASN A 191 22.04 -37.73 2.76
C ASN A 191 22.28 -38.14 4.22
N ASN A 192 21.70 -37.39 5.15
CA ASN A 192 21.81 -37.65 6.60
C ASN A 192 20.69 -38.55 7.16
N GLY A 193 19.82 -39.09 6.30
CA GLY A 193 18.72 -39.98 6.67
C GLY A 193 17.54 -39.27 7.35
N LYS A 194 17.55 -37.93 7.43
CA LYS A 194 16.53 -37.17 8.12
C LYS A 194 15.17 -37.28 7.42
N ARG A 195 14.13 -37.43 8.23
CA ARG A 195 12.72 -37.47 7.81
C ARG A 195 11.93 -36.52 8.69
N ILE A 196 11.10 -35.71 8.06
CA ILE A 196 10.40 -34.63 8.74
C ILE A 196 8.97 -35.12 8.98
N PRO A 197 8.51 -35.18 10.24
CA PRO A 197 7.14 -35.58 10.53
C PRO A 197 6.16 -34.55 9.93
N PRO A 198 4.89 -34.92 9.68
CA PRO A 198 3.92 -33.99 9.10
C PRO A 198 3.46 -32.88 10.05
N ARG A 199 3.65 -33.04 11.37
CA ARG A 199 3.25 -32.10 12.42
C ARG A 199 4.14 -32.26 13.66
N GLY A 200 4.01 -31.34 14.62
CA GLY A 200 4.65 -31.46 15.95
C GLY A 200 6.11 -31.02 15.98
N TRP A 201 6.52 -30.20 15.02
CA TRP A 201 7.88 -29.67 14.91
C TRP A 201 8.27 -28.82 16.12
N LYS A 202 9.58 -28.74 16.35
CA LYS A 202 10.21 -27.94 17.38
C LYS A 202 11.55 -27.44 16.82
N CYS A 203 11.97 -26.24 17.22
CA CYS A 203 13.33 -25.78 16.99
C CYS A 203 14.33 -26.80 17.55
N GLU A 204 15.34 -27.15 16.76
CA GLU A 204 16.36 -28.14 17.12
C GLU A 204 17.55 -27.55 17.88
N GLU A 205 17.71 -26.23 17.87
CA GLU A 205 18.75 -25.55 18.65
C GLU A 205 18.65 -25.87 20.15
N GLU A 206 19.79 -26.17 20.77
CA GLU A 206 19.86 -26.51 22.19
C GLU A 206 19.37 -25.33 23.05
N GLY A 207 18.46 -25.61 23.98
CA GLY A 207 17.85 -24.59 24.83
C GLY A 207 16.70 -23.79 24.20
N CYS A 208 16.30 -24.09 22.95
CA CYS A 208 15.14 -23.46 22.33
C CYS A 208 13.89 -24.35 22.41
N ASP A 209 12.78 -23.82 22.93
CA ASP A 209 11.51 -24.54 23.07
C ASP A 209 10.42 -24.14 22.06
N LEU A 210 10.78 -23.36 21.04
CA LEU A 210 9.82 -22.83 20.07
C LEU A 210 9.24 -23.91 19.17
N ARG A 211 7.92 -23.82 18.96
CA ARG A 211 7.09 -24.75 18.16
C ARG A 211 6.36 -24.06 17.01
N GLU A 212 6.55 -22.76 16.86
CA GLU A 212 5.91 -21.87 15.88
C GLU A 212 6.99 -21.06 15.17
N ASN A 213 6.68 -20.47 14.00
CA ASN A 213 7.64 -19.72 13.17
C ASN A 213 8.91 -20.54 12.87
N LEU A 214 8.71 -21.80 12.46
CA LEU A 214 9.79 -22.74 12.19
C LEU A 214 10.12 -22.77 10.70
N TRP A 215 11.42 -22.73 10.43
CA TRP A 215 11.99 -22.77 9.10
C TRP A 215 12.83 -24.03 8.97
N MET A 216 12.56 -24.81 7.94
CA MET A 216 13.32 -26.02 7.63
C MET A 216 14.35 -25.71 6.54
N ASN A 217 15.61 -26.01 6.78
CA ASN A 217 16.64 -25.89 5.77
C ASN A 217 16.48 -26.98 4.69
N LEU A 218 16.44 -26.58 3.43
CA LEU A 218 16.24 -27.50 2.31
C LEU A 218 17.49 -28.34 2.00
N THR A 219 18.64 -28.04 2.59
CA THR A 219 19.89 -28.78 2.40
C THR A 219 19.96 -29.99 3.32
N ASP A 220 19.81 -29.82 4.63
CA ASP A 220 20.03 -30.87 5.63
C ASP A 220 18.77 -31.23 6.44
N GLY A 221 17.69 -30.48 6.28
CA GLY A 221 16.43 -30.67 6.99
C GLY A 221 16.46 -30.16 8.43
N ALA A 222 17.46 -29.38 8.84
CA ALA A 222 17.47 -28.71 10.15
C ALA A 222 16.20 -27.85 10.33
N ILE A 223 15.51 -28.00 11.46
CA ILE A 223 14.32 -27.20 11.79
C ILE A 223 14.71 -26.17 12.84
N MET A 224 14.68 -24.89 12.47
CA MET A 224 15.12 -23.80 13.33
C MET A 224 14.06 -22.71 13.42
N CYS A 225 13.98 -22.01 14.54
CA CYS A 225 13.09 -20.86 14.65
C CYS A 225 13.59 -19.68 13.83
N GLY A 226 12.64 -18.93 13.27
CA GLY A 226 12.93 -17.72 12.50
C GLY A 226 13.39 -16.57 13.37
N ARG A 227 13.49 -15.40 12.74
CA ARG A 227 13.64 -14.13 13.47
C ARG A 227 12.34 -13.75 14.16
N SER A 228 12.43 -13.03 15.27
CA SER A 228 11.26 -12.37 15.84
C SER A 228 10.80 -11.27 14.90
N GLN A 229 9.52 -11.27 14.57
CA GLN A 229 8.87 -10.26 13.75
C GLN A 229 7.60 -9.86 14.48
N TYR A 230 7.19 -8.60 14.34
CA TYR A 230 5.86 -8.22 14.77
C TYR A 230 4.86 -8.95 13.87
N VAL A 231 3.93 -9.72 14.45
CA VAL A 231 2.80 -10.35 13.71
C VAL A 231 1.47 -9.71 14.09
N GLN A 232 1.40 -9.07 15.25
CA GLN A 232 0.37 -8.14 15.68
C GLN A 232 0.96 -7.19 16.75
N GLU A 233 0.28 -6.09 17.04
CA GLU A 233 0.56 -5.24 18.21
C GLU A 233 0.76 -6.09 19.49
N GLY A 234 1.88 -5.88 20.18
CA GLY A 234 2.26 -6.60 21.40
C GLY A 234 2.55 -8.10 21.23
N VAL A 235 2.38 -8.65 20.02
CA VAL A 235 2.60 -10.06 19.72
C VAL A 235 3.73 -10.17 18.70
N MET A 236 4.93 -10.36 19.23
CA MET A 236 6.05 -10.82 18.41
C MET A 236 5.87 -12.30 18.10
N SER A 237 6.09 -12.67 16.84
CA SER A 237 6.32 -14.06 16.50
C SER A 237 7.56 -14.48 17.28
N LYS A 238 7.45 -15.54 18.06
CA LYS A 238 8.60 -15.98 18.83
C LYS A 238 9.67 -16.50 17.86
N GLY A 239 10.86 -15.92 17.95
CA GLY A 239 12.00 -16.29 17.13
C GLY A 239 13.30 -15.93 17.85
N GLN A 240 14.35 -16.69 17.60
CA GLN A 240 15.68 -16.46 18.22
C GLN A 240 16.78 -16.43 17.15
N ASN A 241 16.41 -16.21 15.89
CA ASN A 241 17.32 -16.16 14.73
C ASN A 241 18.10 -17.46 14.46
N HIS A 242 17.69 -18.61 15.01
CA HIS A 242 18.43 -19.87 14.85
C HIS A 242 18.51 -20.33 13.39
N ALA A 243 17.50 -20.05 12.56
CA ALA A 243 17.57 -20.36 11.13
C ALA A 243 18.66 -19.55 10.41
N ARG A 244 18.87 -18.29 10.80
CA ARG A 244 19.97 -17.46 10.28
C ARG A 244 21.32 -17.90 10.81
N LEU A 245 21.41 -18.19 12.12
CA LEU A 245 22.65 -18.70 12.73
C LEU A 245 23.08 -20.02 12.11
N HIS A 246 22.13 -20.91 11.81
CA HIS A 246 22.39 -22.15 11.10
C HIS A 246 22.96 -21.90 9.69
N PHE A 247 22.44 -20.92 8.96
CA PHE A 247 23.02 -20.49 7.68
C PHE A 247 24.44 -19.95 7.87
N ASP A 248 24.68 -19.07 8.85
CA ASP A 248 26.01 -18.49 9.10
C ASP A 248 27.06 -19.58 9.44
N LEU A 249 26.65 -20.70 10.06
CA LEU A 249 27.53 -21.83 10.40
C LEU A 249 27.76 -22.82 9.25
N THR A 250 26.76 -23.03 8.38
CA THR A 250 26.78 -24.11 7.38
C THR A 250 26.92 -23.62 5.94
N GLY A 251 26.53 -22.38 5.67
CA GLY A 251 26.36 -21.83 4.33
C GLY A 251 25.14 -22.38 3.57
N TYR A 252 24.21 -23.09 4.22
CA TYR A 252 23.07 -23.70 3.54
C TYR A 252 21.95 -22.69 3.24
N PRO A 253 21.74 -22.30 1.97
CA PRO A 253 21.13 -21.00 1.65
C PRO A 253 19.60 -20.97 1.75
N LEU A 254 18.93 -22.08 1.47
CA LEU A 254 17.48 -22.10 1.31
C LEU A 254 16.77 -22.69 2.53
N VAL A 255 15.78 -21.95 3.01
CA VAL A 255 14.85 -22.42 4.05
C VAL A 255 13.41 -22.30 3.58
N VAL A 256 12.56 -23.21 4.02
CA VAL A 256 11.11 -23.20 3.78
C VAL A 256 10.39 -23.07 5.12
N LYS A 257 9.39 -22.18 5.19
CA LYS A 257 8.59 -22.00 6.40
C LYS A 257 7.60 -23.14 6.57
N LEU A 258 7.77 -23.92 7.64
CA LEU A 258 6.86 -25.02 7.97
C LEU A 258 5.46 -24.46 8.26
N GLY A 259 4.43 -25.17 7.81
CA GLY A 259 3.03 -24.73 7.90
C GLY A 259 2.54 -23.85 6.73
N THR A 260 3.44 -23.32 5.88
CA THR A 260 3.04 -22.55 4.68
C THR A 260 2.97 -23.39 3.40
N ILE A 261 3.34 -24.67 3.49
CA ILE A 261 3.44 -25.58 2.34
C ILE A 261 2.03 -25.94 1.85
N THR A 262 1.80 -25.72 0.56
CA THR A 262 0.57 -26.07 -0.16
C THR A 262 0.87 -27.07 -1.28
N LYS A 263 -0.14 -27.42 -2.07
CA LYS A 263 0.02 -28.29 -3.25
C LYS A 263 0.86 -27.63 -4.34
N ASP A 264 0.80 -26.31 -4.44
CA ASP A 264 1.38 -25.55 -5.55
C ASP A 264 2.68 -24.82 -5.16
N ASP A 265 2.78 -24.35 -3.91
CA ASP A 265 3.86 -23.47 -3.47
C ASP A 265 4.08 -23.50 -1.93
N ALA A 266 5.18 -22.91 -1.46
CA ALA A 266 5.45 -22.65 -0.05
C ALA A 266 6.25 -21.34 0.12
N ASP A 267 6.31 -20.82 1.33
CA ASP A 267 7.16 -19.67 1.63
C ASP A 267 8.63 -20.09 1.77
N VAL A 268 9.44 -19.72 0.77
CA VAL A 268 10.86 -20.05 0.67
C VAL A 268 11.68 -18.78 0.77
N PHE A 269 12.67 -18.78 1.66
CA PHE A 269 13.59 -17.67 1.85
C PHE A 269 15.02 -18.13 1.54
N SER A 270 15.76 -17.28 0.83
CA SER A 270 17.18 -17.48 0.55
C SER A 270 18.00 -16.53 1.41
N TYR A 271 18.82 -17.07 2.31
CA TYR A 271 19.72 -16.26 3.15
C TYR A 271 20.92 -15.70 2.39
N ASP A 272 21.30 -16.33 1.27
CA ASP A 272 22.35 -15.85 0.37
C ASP A 272 21.85 -14.67 -0.49
N GLU A 273 20.60 -14.75 -0.97
CA GLU A 273 19.97 -13.70 -1.79
C GLU A 273 19.24 -12.63 -0.95
N ASP A 274 19.17 -12.85 0.36
CA ASP A 274 18.45 -12.08 1.38
C ASP A 274 17.03 -11.66 0.97
N CYS A 275 16.29 -12.60 0.37
CA CYS A 275 14.92 -12.35 -0.06
C CYS A 275 14.06 -13.62 -0.13
N SER A 276 12.75 -13.42 -0.16
CA SER A 276 11.81 -14.48 -0.50
C SER A 276 11.97 -14.85 -1.98
N VAL A 277 12.09 -16.14 -2.25
CA VAL A 277 12.37 -16.69 -3.58
C VAL A 277 11.34 -17.73 -3.96
N ARG A 278 11.25 -18.03 -5.25
CA ARG A 278 10.55 -19.20 -5.77
C ARG A 278 11.57 -20.31 -5.99
N ASP A 279 11.27 -21.51 -5.53
CA ASP A 279 12.05 -22.70 -5.83
C ASP A 279 11.29 -23.59 -6.82
N PRO A 280 11.65 -23.57 -8.13
CA PRO A 280 11.02 -24.43 -9.13
C PRO A 280 11.13 -25.93 -8.82
N ASN A 281 12.11 -26.34 -8.00
CA ASN A 281 12.36 -27.72 -7.62
C ASN A 281 11.83 -28.06 -6.21
N LEU A 282 11.02 -27.18 -5.60
CA LEU A 282 10.56 -27.32 -4.21
C LEU A 282 9.92 -28.68 -3.93
N LYS A 283 9.06 -29.17 -4.83
CA LYS A 283 8.41 -30.50 -4.68
C LYS A 283 9.43 -31.63 -4.58
N LYS A 284 10.53 -31.56 -5.34
CA LYS A 284 11.63 -32.52 -5.27
C LYS A 284 12.40 -32.37 -3.96
N HIS A 285 12.71 -31.14 -3.56
CA HIS A 285 13.47 -30.87 -2.33
C HIS A 285 12.71 -31.32 -1.07
N LEU A 286 11.40 -31.05 -1.00
CA LEU A 286 10.55 -31.50 0.11
C LEU A 286 10.41 -33.02 0.16
N LYS A 287 10.29 -33.67 -1.01
CA LYS A 287 10.17 -35.14 -1.10
C LYS A 287 11.40 -35.87 -0.55
N HIS A 288 12.59 -35.29 -0.66
CA HIS A 288 13.83 -35.84 -0.06
C HIS A 288 13.71 -36.08 1.45
N PHE A 289 13.03 -35.16 2.13
CA PHE A 289 12.76 -35.23 3.58
C PHE A 289 11.47 -35.98 3.93
N GLY A 290 10.78 -36.54 2.94
CA GLY A 290 9.53 -37.29 3.12
C GLY A 290 8.27 -36.42 3.19
N ILE A 291 8.34 -35.15 2.80
CA ILE A 291 7.19 -34.24 2.74
C ILE A 291 6.56 -34.30 1.34
N ASP A 292 5.28 -34.66 1.28
CA ASP A 292 4.50 -34.74 0.05
C ASP A 292 3.58 -33.51 -0.08
N MET A 293 3.91 -32.60 -1.01
CA MET A 293 3.13 -31.37 -1.24
C MET A 293 1.69 -31.66 -1.63
N ASP A 294 1.41 -32.79 -2.31
CA ASP A 294 0.04 -33.10 -2.76
C ASP A 294 -0.90 -33.41 -1.58
N LYS A 295 -0.33 -33.71 -0.41
CA LYS A 295 -1.03 -34.00 0.86
C LYS A 295 -0.84 -32.90 1.90
N ALA A 296 -0.08 -31.86 1.60
CA ALA A 296 0.16 -30.75 2.51
C ALA A 296 -1.04 -29.80 2.51
N GLU A 297 -1.50 -29.46 3.71
CA GLU A 297 -2.49 -28.42 3.93
C GLU A 297 -1.81 -27.26 4.65
N LYS A 298 -2.11 -26.04 4.21
CA LYS A 298 -1.60 -24.83 4.83
C LYS A 298 -2.14 -24.71 6.25
N THR A 299 -1.25 -24.64 7.24
CA THR A 299 -1.60 -24.50 8.66
C THR A 299 -1.10 -23.20 9.29
N GLU A 300 -0.21 -22.48 8.60
CA GLU A 300 0.33 -21.18 9.04
C GLU A 300 0.28 -20.14 7.92
N LYS A 301 0.26 -18.86 8.32
CA LYS A 301 0.31 -17.73 7.39
C LYS A 301 1.72 -17.57 6.81
N SER A 302 1.82 -17.24 5.53
CA SER A 302 3.09 -16.87 4.90
C SER A 302 3.62 -15.55 5.49
N THR A 303 4.91 -15.28 5.32
CA THR A 303 5.52 -13.99 5.70
C THR A 303 4.79 -12.83 5.03
N LEU A 304 4.51 -12.93 3.73
CA LEU A 304 3.73 -11.92 3.01
C LEU A 304 2.31 -11.75 3.58
N GLU A 305 1.63 -12.83 3.92
CA GLU A 305 0.30 -12.74 4.56
C GLU A 305 0.37 -12.12 5.95
N MET A 306 1.42 -12.41 6.72
CA MET A 306 1.66 -11.75 8.01
C MET A 306 1.94 -10.26 7.81
N GLU A 307 2.71 -9.87 6.80
CA GLU A 307 2.96 -8.46 6.46
C GLU A 307 1.71 -7.73 5.96
N LEU A 308 0.86 -8.41 5.19
CA LEU A 308 -0.43 -7.87 4.74
C LEU A 308 -1.42 -7.76 5.89
N ASP A 309 -1.49 -8.77 6.76
CA ASP A 309 -2.28 -8.73 7.99
C ASP A 309 -1.80 -7.63 8.92
N LEU A 310 -0.48 -7.39 9.03
CA LEU A 310 0.06 -6.24 9.73
C LEU A 310 -0.43 -4.97 9.06
N ASN A 311 -0.19 -4.77 7.77
CA ASN A 311 -0.63 -3.54 7.10
C ASN A 311 -2.15 -3.30 7.22
N GLN A 312 -2.94 -4.37 7.18
CA GLN A 312 -4.38 -4.31 7.36
C GLN A 312 -4.75 -4.03 8.82
N LYS A 313 -4.20 -4.76 9.79
CA LYS A 313 -4.43 -4.49 11.22
C LYS A 313 -3.88 -3.13 11.63
N TRP A 314 -2.82 -2.62 11.01
CA TRP A 314 -2.33 -1.25 11.20
C TRP A 314 -3.34 -0.20 10.69
N GLU A 315 -4.18 -0.53 9.70
CA GLU A 315 -5.34 0.31 9.35
C GLU A 315 -6.48 0.23 10.39
N TRP A 316 -6.48 -0.74 11.31
CA TRP A 316 -7.56 -0.99 12.29
C TRP A 316 -7.16 -0.88 13.78
N GLU A 317 -5.89 -1.05 14.13
CA GLU A 317 -5.31 -1.19 15.47
C GLU A 317 -3.94 -0.48 15.50
N MET A 318 -3.88 0.56 16.33
CA MET A 318 -2.73 1.43 16.53
C MET A 318 -1.70 0.76 17.44
N CYS A 319 -0.55 0.38 16.88
CA CYS A 319 0.51 -0.30 17.62
C CYS A 319 1.12 0.53 18.78
N GLN A 320 1.12 -0.05 19.99
CA GLN A 320 1.94 0.33 21.15
C GLN A 320 3.15 -0.61 21.32
N GLU A 321 4.26 -0.10 21.88
CA GLU A 321 5.48 -0.87 22.15
C GLU A 321 5.37 -1.75 23.42
N ASP A 322 5.95 -2.95 23.36
CA ASP A 322 6.27 -3.91 24.45
C ASP A 322 5.75 -3.60 25.86
N GLY A 323 4.45 -3.82 26.09
CA GLY A 323 3.85 -3.79 27.42
C GLY A 323 3.88 -2.43 28.12
N ALA A 324 4.33 -1.38 27.45
CA ALA A 324 4.17 0.00 27.87
C ALA A 324 2.83 0.51 27.35
N ASN A 325 1.99 1.03 28.24
CA ASN A 325 0.85 1.86 27.84
C ASN A 325 1.42 3.17 27.29
N LEU A 326 1.82 3.18 26.01
CA LEU A 326 2.25 4.40 25.33
C LEU A 326 1.03 5.23 24.97
N GLU A 327 1.10 6.52 25.27
CA GLU A 327 0.05 7.45 24.87
C GLU A 327 0.11 7.66 23.35
N LEU A 328 -1.01 7.38 22.69
CA LEU A 328 -1.15 7.61 21.27
C LEU A 328 -1.01 9.11 20.97
N ALA A 329 -0.03 9.42 20.13
CA ALA A 329 0.28 10.79 19.73
C ALA A 329 -0.31 11.09 18.35
N TYR A 330 -0.91 12.26 18.21
CA TYR A 330 -1.56 12.70 16.97
C TYR A 330 -1.22 14.15 16.66
N GLY A 331 -1.34 14.49 15.39
CA GLY A 331 -1.23 15.86 14.90
C GLY A 331 0.03 16.12 14.07
N PRO A 332 0.35 17.42 13.86
CA PRO A 332 1.47 17.86 13.04
C PRO A 332 2.80 17.20 13.43
N GLY A 333 3.48 16.58 12.46
CA GLY A 333 4.77 15.92 12.67
C GLY A 333 4.69 14.56 13.39
N LEU A 334 3.49 14.10 13.73
CA LEU A 334 3.24 12.82 14.42
C LEU A 334 2.48 11.84 13.51
N THR A 335 2.72 11.95 12.21
CA THR A 335 2.07 11.11 11.20
C THR A 335 2.88 9.83 10.97
N GLY A 336 2.24 8.68 11.12
CA GLY A 336 2.86 7.38 10.81
C GLY A 336 3.09 7.19 9.30
N ILE A 337 4.07 6.36 8.94
CA ILE A 337 4.30 5.93 7.55
C ILE A 337 3.98 4.44 7.47
N ILE A 338 2.95 4.11 6.71
CA ILE A 338 2.47 2.73 6.58
C ILE A 338 3.48 1.94 5.73
N ASN A 339 3.83 0.74 6.19
CA ASN A 339 4.76 -0.14 5.50
C ASN A 339 4.17 -0.57 4.14
N ILE A 340 5.00 -0.48 3.09
CA ILE A 340 4.63 -0.79 1.69
C ILE A 340 5.50 -1.93 1.12
N GLY A 341 5.92 -2.84 2.00
CA GLY A 341 6.77 -4.01 1.70
C GLY A 341 8.24 -3.72 1.96
N SER A 342 8.82 -4.37 2.97
CA SER A 342 10.20 -4.16 3.45
C SER A 342 10.64 -2.70 3.61
N SER A 343 9.72 -1.74 3.76
CA SER A 343 10.02 -0.32 3.59
C SER A 343 10.35 0.42 4.89
N CYS A 344 10.66 -0.30 5.97
CA CYS A 344 10.93 0.29 7.28
C CYS A 344 12.16 1.22 7.26
N TYR A 345 13.17 0.91 6.45
CA TYR A 345 14.35 1.77 6.26
C TYR A 345 13.98 3.14 5.65
N ILE A 346 13.00 3.18 4.73
CA ILE A 346 12.46 4.43 4.16
C ILE A 346 11.71 5.21 5.24
N SER A 347 10.81 4.53 5.97
CA SER A 347 10.03 5.16 7.02
C SER A 347 10.91 5.78 8.10
N ALA A 348 11.91 5.04 8.60
CA ALA A 348 12.85 5.51 9.61
C ALA A 348 13.68 6.71 9.12
N SER A 349 14.17 6.63 7.87
CA SER A 349 14.94 7.70 7.24
C SER A 349 14.12 9.00 7.10
N LEU A 350 12.89 8.89 6.62
CA LEU A 350 12.00 10.05 6.47
C LEU A 350 11.64 10.69 7.82
N GLN A 351 11.35 9.88 8.85
CA GLN A 351 11.06 10.40 10.19
C GLN A 351 12.27 11.09 10.83
N LEU A 352 13.48 10.60 10.55
CA LEU A 352 14.72 11.27 10.98
C LEU A 352 14.90 12.61 10.26
N LEU A 353 14.71 12.65 8.94
CA LEU A 353 14.81 13.90 8.16
C LEU A 353 13.75 14.94 8.56
N LEU A 354 12.59 14.49 9.05
CA LEU A 354 11.55 15.35 9.60
C LEU A 354 12.01 16.15 10.83
N GLN A 355 13.07 15.71 11.52
CA GLN A 355 13.66 16.43 12.66
C GLN A 355 14.66 17.51 12.23
N ILE A 356 14.95 17.64 10.93
CA ILE A 356 15.91 18.62 10.40
C ILE A 356 15.15 19.86 9.91
N PRO A 357 15.36 21.05 10.53
CA PRO A 357 14.60 22.26 10.19
C PRO A 357 14.67 22.67 8.72
N ASP A 358 15.82 22.48 8.07
CA ASP A 358 16.00 22.81 6.65
C ASP A 358 15.10 21.97 5.75
N PHE A 359 15.00 20.67 6.00
CA PHE A 359 14.09 19.77 5.27
C PHE A 359 12.63 20.13 5.52
N VAL A 360 12.28 20.38 6.78
CA VAL A 360 10.94 20.82 7.17
C VAL A 360 10.56 22.12 6.45
N ASN A 361 11.48 23.08 6.37
CA ASN A 361 11.21 24.34 5.70
C ASN A 361 11.08 24.14 4.18
N ILE A 362 12.07 23.50 3.53
CA ILE A 362 12.14 23.37 2.06
C ILE A 362 11.02 22.48 1.50
N TYR A 363 10.78 21.31 2.11
CA TYR A 363 9.82 20.32 1.59
C TYR A 363 8.49 20.31 2.34
N GLY A 364 8.42 20.89 3.53
CA GLY A 364 7.21 20.97 4.33
C GLY A 364 6.51 22.32 4.22
N THR A 365 7.13 23.38 4.73
CA THR A 365 6.54 24.73 4.78
C THR A 365 6.46 25.37 3.40
N GLU A 366 7.52 25.26 2.60
CA GLU A 366 7.62 25.86 1.27
C GLU A 366 7.26 24.87 0.15
N PHE A 367 6.54 23.79 0.48
CA PHE A 367 6.27 22.66 -0.41
C PHE A 367 5.65 23.09 -1.76
N GLU A 368 4.79 24.11 -1.76
CA GLU A 368 4.14 24.63 -2.97
C GLU A 368 5.13 25.13 -4.03
N LYS A 369 6.31 25.61 -3.62
CA LYS A 369 7.33 26.15 -4.53
C LYS A 369 7.82 25.10 -5.52
N HIS A 370 7.91 23.84 -5.10
CA HIS A 370 8.35 22.72 -5.96
C HIS A 370 7.39 22.48 -7.12
N TYR A 371 6.11 22.84 -6.97
CA TYR A 371 5.10 22.65 -8.00
C TYR A 371 4.94 23.85 -8.94
N LEU A 372 5.58 25.00 -8.68
CA LEU A 372 5.36 26.23 -9.46
C LEU A 372 5.83 26.10 -10.91
N ASN A 373 6.96 25.44 -11.13
CA ASN A 373 7.62 25.32 -12.43
C ASN A 373 7.52 23.92 -13.04
N VAL A 374 6.78 23.02 -12.40
CA VAL A 374 6.57 21.64 -12.87
C VAL A 374 5.15 21.52 -13.41
N PRO A 375 4.96 21.10 -14.67
CA PRO A 375 3.64 20.77 -15.18
C PRO A 375 2.97 19.75 -14.27
N ILE A 376 1.67 19.92 -13.99
CA ILE A 376 1.03 19.17 -12.91
C ILE A 376 1.10 17.65 -13.08
N LEU A 377 1.09 17.14 -14.32
CA LEU A 377 1.17 15.69 -14.54
C LEU A 377 2.59 15.17 -14.31
N ASP A 378 3.60 15.98 -14.64
CA ASP A 378 5.01 15.65 -14.47
C ASP A 378 5.40 15.63 -12.99
N SER A 379 4.66 16.33 -12.12
CA SER A 379 4.87 16.31 -10.67
C SER A 379 4.68 14.92 -10.06
N HIS A 380 4.01 14.00 -10.75
CA HIS A 380 3.88 12.60 -10.33
C HIS A 380 5.21 11.83 -10.40
N THR A 381 6.10 12.24 -11.31
CA THR A 381 7.40 11.60 -11.53
C THR A 381 8.58 12.46 -11.12
N ASP A 382 8.32 13.69 -10.66
CA ASP A 382 9.32 14.62 -10.17
C ASP A 382 9.71 14.32 -8.72
N PHE A 383 11.02 14.20 -8.46
CA PHE A 383 11.57 13.85 -7.16
C PHE A 383 11.22 14.91 -6.10
N ASN A 384 11.39 16.20 -6.42
CA ASN A 384 11.16 17.29 -5.47
C ASN A 384 9.68 17.41 -5.10
N CYS A 385 8.78 17.27 -6.08
CA CYS A 385 7.34 17.25 -5.86
C CYS A 385 6.91 16.07 -4.97
N GLN A 386 7.39 14.85 -5.25
CA GLN A 386 7.05 13.69 -4.42
C GLN A 386 7.63 13.80 -3.00
N THR A 387 8.83 14.36 -2.85
CA THR A 387 9.42 14.65 -1.52
C THR A 387 8.59 15.69 -0.78
N ALA A 388 8.23 16.78 -1.46
CA ALA A 388 7.38 17.83 -0.91
C ALA A 388 6.01 17.29 -0.46
N LYS A 389 5.40 16.40 -1.26
CA LYS A 389 4.14 15.72 -0.92
C LYS A 389 4.25 14.90 0.37
N VAL A 390 5.35 14.17 0.55
CA VAL A 390 5.61 13.39 1.77
C VAL A 390 5.75 14.30 2.98
N PHE A 391 6.65 15.28 2.92
CA PHE A 391 6.95 16.14 4.07
C PHE A 391 5.76 17.02 4.47
N SER A 392 5.09 17.67 3.50
CA SER A 392 3.90 18.48 3.80
C SER A 392 2.80 17.64 4.45
N SER A 393 2.60 16.40 4.00
CA SER A 393 1.61 15.49 4.57
C SER A 393 1.98 15.04 5.99
N LEU A 394 3.25 14.68 6.24
CA LEU A 394 3.74 14.32 7.58
C LEU A 394 3.55 15.45 8.59
N LEU A 395 3.79 16.69 8.17
CA LEU A 395 3.72 17.89 8.99
C LEU A 395 2.30 18.44 9.15
N SER A 396 1.37 18.10 8.26
CA SER A 396 0.01 18.67 8.28
C SER A 396 -0.81 18.30 9.51
N GLY A 397 -0.62 17.09 10.05
CA GLY A 397 -1.53 16.48 11.02
C GLY A 397 -2.85 15.97 10.42
N GLU A 398 -3.08 16.15 9.12
CA GLU A 398 -4.31 15.71 8.46
C GLU A 398 -4.45 14.18 8.43
N PHE A 399 -3.31 13.49 8.40
CA PHE A 399 -3.20 12.03 8.39
C PHE A 399 -2.82 11.47 9.77
N SER A 400 -3.02 12.25 10.83
CA SER A 400 -2.76 11.83 12.21
C SER A 400 -3.79 12.46 13.14
N LYS A 401 -5.00 11.88 13.18
CA LYS A 401 -6.15 12.35 13.96
C LYS A 401 -6.62 11.27 14.92
N LYS A 402 -6.97 11.68 16.15
CA LYS A 402 -7.39 10.76 17.22
C LYS A 402 -8.50 9.79 16.81
N ASP A 403 -9.50 10.30 16.08
CA ASP A 403 -10.64 9.54 15.59
C ASP A 403 -10.62 9.39 14.05
N GLY A 404 -9.43 9.49 13.44
CA GLY A 404 -9.25 9.38 12.00
C GLY A 404 -9.46 7.95 11.48
N ILE A 405 -10.28 7.81 10.43
CA ILE A 405 -10.55 6.51 9.79
C ILE A 405 -9.29 5.95 9.09
N CYS A 406 -8.40 6.83 8.64
CA CYS A 406 -7.14 6.45 8.00
C CYS A 406 -6.03 7.35 8.57
N ASN A 407 -5.26 6.80 9.50
CA ASN A 407 -4.05 7.44 10.01
C ASN A 407 -2.81 6.88 9.30
N GLY A 408 -1.90 7.78 8.96
CA GLY A 408 -0.66 7.49 8.28
C GLY A 408 -0.72 7.69 6.76
N ILE A 409 0.45 7.74 6.15
CA ILE A 409 0.62 7.92 4.70
C ILE A 409 1.24 6.68 4.06
N LYS A 410 0.90 6.41 2.79
CA LYS A 410 1.47 5.33 1.97
C LYS A 410 2.30 5.93 0.83
N PRO A 411 3.59 6.22 1.02
CA PRO A 411 4.42 6.93 0.05
C PRO A 411 4.93 6.01 -1.10
N THR A 412 4.03 5.27 -1.74
CA THR A 412 4.36 4.30 -2.80
C THR A 412 5.00 4.98 -4.01
N GLN A 413 4.44 6.10 -4.45
CA GLN A 413 4.99 6.85 -5.57
C GLN A 413 6.35 7.47 -5.25
N PHE A 414 6.50 8.06 -4.07
CA PHE A 414 7.80 8.55 -3.60
C PHE A 414 8.85 7.45 -3.65
N ARG A 415 8.56 6.26 -3.10
CA ARG A 415 9.47 5.11 -3.17
C ARG A 415 9.85 4.79 -4.62
N LYS A 416 8.89 4.68 -5.53
CA LYS A 416 9.17 4.42 -6.95
C LYS A 416 10.13 5.45 -7.56
N ILE A 417 9.95 6.74 -7.25
CA ILE A 417 10.76 7.82 -7.81
C ILE A 417 12.16 7.85 -7.22
N VAL A 418 12.31 7.76 -5.90
CA VAL A 418 13.62 7.73 -5.26
C VAL A 418 14.43 6.52 -5.75
N SER A 419 13.79 5.36 -5.83
CA SER A 419 14.44 4.11 -6.22
C SER A 419 14.68 3.96 -7.73
N ARG A 420 14.22 4.90 -8.56
CA ARG A 420 14.21 4.74 -10.02
C ARG A 420 15.63 4.57 -10.57
N GLY A 421 15.86 3.43 -11.22
CA GLY A 421 17.15 3.11 -11.85
C GLY A 421 18.22 2.58 -10.90
N ASN A 422 17.94 2.46 -9.59
CA ASN A 422 18.84 1.85 -8.62
C ASN A 422 18.48 0.37 -8.43
N ALA A 423 19.46 -0.54 -8.60
CA ALA A 423 19.22 -1.99 -8.54
C ALA A 423 18.79 -2.49 -7.14
N GLU A 424 19.28 -1.86 -6.07
CA GLU A 424 18.99 -2.25 -4.70
C GLU A 424 17.63 -1.69 -4.25
N PHE A 425 17.46 -0.37 -4.33
CA PHE A 425 16.25 0.30 -3.81
C PHE A 425 15.01 0.09 -4.67
N SER A 426 15.15 -0.31 -5.95
CA SER A 426 14.01 -0.73 -6.77
C SER A 426 13.49 -2.11 -6.42
N SER A 427 14.23 -2.89 -5.63
CA SER A 427 13.78 -4.18 -5.14
C SER A 427 12.83 -4.05 -3.94
N MET A 428 12.16 -5.15 -3.60
CA MET A 428 11.31 -5.32 -2.40
C MET A 428 12.09 -5.86 -1.19
N ARG A 429 13.44 -5.86 -1.25
CA ARG A 429 14.28 -6.42 -0.18
C ARG A 429 14.39 -5.45 1.00
N GLN A 430 14.82 -5.98 2.13
CA GLN A 430 15.30 -5.14 3.22
C GLN A 430 16.59 -4.45 2.79
N GLN A 431 16.78 -3.22 3.24
CA GLN A 431 17.90 -2.38 2.84
C GLN A 431 18.46 -1.64 4.04
N ASP A 432 19.73 -1.25 3.93
CA ASP A 432 20.41 -0.44 4.95
C ASP A 432 19.93 1.02 4.93
N ALA A 433 19.68 1.58 6.12
CA ALA A 433 19.16 2.94 6.25
C ALA A 433 20.22 4.03 6.01
N ASP A 434 21.49 3.79 6.35
CA ASP A 434 22.59 4.74 6.08
C ASP A 434 22.85 4.82 4.57
N GLU A 435 22.88 3.68 3.88
CA GLU A 435 23.03 3.63 2.43
C GLU A 435 21.87 4.35 1.73
N TYR A 436 20.63 4.09 2.16
CA TYR A 436 19.45 4.77 1.62
C TYR A 436 19.48 6.28 1.84
N LEU A 437 19.89 6.73 3.02
CA LEU A 437 20.04 8.16 3.31
C LEU A 437 21.09 8.80 2.41
N ARG A 438 22.29 8.22 2.29
CA ARG A 438 23.36 8.76 1.42
C ARG A 438 22.91 8.84 -0.03
N TYR A 439 22.27 7.79 -0.53
CA TYR A 439 21.72 7.75 -1.88
C TYR A 439 20.65 8.83 -2.09
N SER A 440 19.72 8.98 -1.14
CA SER A 440 18.69 10.02 -1.20
C SER A 440 19.28 11.43 -1.17
N MET A 441 20.35 11.64 -0.40
CA MET A 441 21.08 12.92 -0.38
C MET A 441 21.76 13.23 -1.72
N LEU A 442 22.26 12.22 -2.42
CA LEU A 442 22.84 12.40 -3.75
C LEU A 442 21.80 12.89 -4.75
N LEU A 443 20.57 12.38 -4.68
CA LEU A 443 19.46 12.82 -5.53
C LEU A 443 19.07 14.29 -5.32
N LEU A 444 19.30 14.85 -4.13
CA LEU A 444 19.07 16.27 -3.86
C LEU A 444 20.09 17.20 -4.54
N LEU A 445 21.24 16.66 -4.96
CA LEU A 445 22.31 17.40 -5.64
C LEU A 445 22.18 17.38 -7.17
N LEU A 446 21.29 16.55 -7.70
CA LEU A 446 20.98 16.40 -9.12
C LEU A 446 19.74 17.23 -9.49
#